data_AF-A0A142B7C6-F1
#
_entry.id   AF-A0A142B7C6-F1
#
_cell.length_a   1.000
_cell.length_b   1.000
_cell.length_c   1.000
_cell.angle_alpha   90.00
_cell.angle_beta   90.00
_cell.angle_gamma   90.00
#
_symmetry.space_group_name_H-M   'P 1'
#
loop_
_entity.id
_entity.type
_entity.pdbx_description
1 polymer ?
#
loop_
_entity_poly.entity_id
_entity_poly.type
_entity_poly.pdbx_seq_one_letter_code
_entity_poly.pdbx_strand_id
1 'polypeptide(L)'
;MAGFDIYVFKSRADAANLAAQVSRVQKEVKGENAGFLSVSWAKLKSGITRQVKIPASNSKAEMSAMKPVVSNLQELKDKELCTRKASPFDVPEGFSWSHGNAKRMSRHIVVRHWTTPGKIDSSMHTALSMKDKIADIDEYATWTPRKIRLINWSRSKNPFKRFLAPIKMKLDDLLTQDFPIAPPSYRDDKALYLGDRTKFRLQAGVDARQSIAEKEAVNPLIDRHIEVTVPETVLPQADGGQDEITDNTVKTANYKPLPFQKTSSKDNREWQRRAEKHYLPCVGFDKDQWTGRETFTMFGLDLEKMRNKWIAVKNPEHPNHYYKQFSTEQNCSGMCLSLLKEGGAGLFYNFSPSLVTTQSDVEKYSAKLVDKLDRLNKHVDDLDEKIRLYKVPNEPELPLSSIPEKLVFLLSTYSMDESWKAKIQEVASIIHEIENAPSTLKGLTPIAIRLTTSLDRLFKITSDNPYLTDRLEPALHAFKILKNRMEDAYREQVEMFEDPYFE
;
A
#
# COMPACT_ATOMS: atom_id res chain seq x y z
N MET A 1 -15.96 0.61 24.10
CA MET A 1 -14.59 1.13 24.24
C MET A 1 -14.73 2.60 24.52
N ALA A 2 -14.09 3.14 25.56
CA ALA A 2 -14.01 4.59 25.71
C ALA A 2 -13.31 5.15 24.47
N GLY A 3 -13.90 6.16 23.82
CA GLY A 3 -13.24 6.88 22.73
C GLY A 3 -11.94 7.51 23.24
N PHE A 4 -11.03 7.84 22.34
CA PHE A 4 -9.90 8.71 22.66
C PHE A 4 -9.64 9.59 21.46
N ASP A 5 -9.20 10.81 21.69
CA ASP A 5 -8.68 11.69 20.65
C ASP A 5 -7.15 11.57 20.64
N ILE A 6 -6.54 11.52 19.46
CA ILE A 6 -5.08 11.54 19.29
C ILE A 6 -4.69 12.95 18.82
N TYR A 7 -3.73 13.57 19.46
CA TYR A 7 -3.20 14.87 19.04
C TYR A 7 -1.76 14.68 18.58
N VAL A 8 -1.44 15.22 17.40
CA VAL A 8 -0.08 15.19 16.82
C VAL A 8 0.56 16.56 17.03
N PHE A 9 1.82 16.57 17.46
CA PHE A 9 2.55 17.80 17.82
C PHE A 9 3.77 18.02 16.93
N LYS A 10 4.12 19.29 16.68
CA LYS A 10 5.37 19.69 16.01
C LYS A 10 6.58 19.29 16.86
N SER A 11 6.51 19.54 18.17
CA SER A 11 7.57 19.31 19.15
C SER A 11 7.43 17.97 19.88
N ARG A 12 8.56 17.27 20.07
CA ARG A 12 8.62 16.06 20.91
C ARG A 12 8.39 16.35 22.40
N ALA A 13 8.86 17.51 22.86
CA ALA A 13 8.78 17.89 24.27
C ALA A 13 7.32 18.17 24.69
N ASP A 14 6.56 18.87 23.84
CA ASP A 14 5.15 19.20 24.11
C ASP A 14 4.29 17.94 24.15
N ALA A 15 4.51 17.02 23.19
CA ALA A 15 3.85 15.71 23.20
C ALA A 15 4.18 14.92 24.48
N ALA A 16 5.45 14.87 24.89
CA ALA A 16 5.84 14.16 26.10
C ALA A 16 5.20 14.76 27.37
N ASN A 17 5.22 16.09 27.49
CA ASN A 17 4.67 16.79 28.66
C ASN A 17 3.15 16.61 28.77
N LEU A 18 2.41 16.77 27.68
CA LEU A 18 0.97 16.57 27.68
C LEU A 18 0.61 15.09 27.96
N ALA A 19 1.35 14.13 27.41
CA ALA A 19 1.14 12.71 27.70
C ALA A 19 1.36 12.35 29.17
N ALA A 20 2.34 12.99 29.82
CA ALA A 20 2.58 12.83 31.24
C ALA A 20 1.40 13.35 32.08
N GLN A 21 0.84 14.50 31.72
CA GLN A 21 -0.32 15.08 32.40
C GLN A 21 -1.56 14.19 32.24
N VAL A 22 -1.85 13.73 31.01
CA VAL A 22 -2.95 12.77 30.75
C VAL A 22 -2.79 11.51 31.61
N SER A 23 -1.58 10.94 31.65
CA SER A 23 -1.33 9.71 32.41
C SER A 23 -1.51 9.90 33.92
N ARG A 24 -1.19 11.08 34.47
CA ARG A 24 -1.39 11.39 35.89
C ARG A 24 -2.88 11.49 36.22
N VAL A 25 -3.63 12.27 35.43
CA VAL A 25 -5.09 12.44 35.62
C VAL A 25 -5.82 11.10 35.52
N GLN A 26 -5.48 10.26 34.54
CA GLN A 26 -6.09 8.94 34.39
C GLN A 26 -5.85 7.99 35.58
N LYS A 27 -4.70 8.12 36.24
CA LYS A 27 -4.36 7.32 37.42
C LYS A 27 -5.09 7.81 38.65
N GLU A 28 -5.12 9.13 38.84
CA GLU A 28 -5.84 9.79 39.93
C GLU A 28 -7.34 9.46 39.92
N VAL A 29 -8.00 9.55 38.75
CA VAL A 29 -9.41 9.15 38.59
C VAL A 29 -9.66 7.70 39.01
N LYS A 30 -8.68 6.82 38.81
CA LYS A 30 -8.79 5.39 39.17
C LYS A 30 -8.41 5.12 40.63
N GLY A 31 -8.02 6.13 41.40
CA GLY A 31 -7.47 5.96 42.74
C GLY A 31 -6.11 5.23 42.76
N GLU A 32 -5.40 5.21 41.62
CA GLU A 32 -4.09 4.57 41.50
C GLU A 32 -2.98 5.60 41.65
N ASN A 33 -1.90 5.26 42.36
CA ASN A 33 -0.71 6.09 42.38
C ASN A 33 -0.08 6.15 40.97
N ALA A 34 0.19 7.37 40.49
CA ALA A 34 0.89 7.61 39.23
C ALA A 34 2.37 7.25 39.36
N GLY A 35 2.68 5.95 39.37
CA GLY A 35 4.05 5.47 39.50
C GLY A 35 4.96 6.04 38.41
N PHE A 36 6.17 6.45 38.81
CA PHE A 36 7.18 7.07 37.96
C PHE A 36 7.36 6.37 36.61
N LEU A 37 7.40 5.03 36.63
CA LEU A 37 7.55 4.20 35.42
C LEU A 37 6.44 4.42 34.39
N SER A 38 5.17 4.53 34.81
CA SER A 38 4.04 4.69 33.89
C SER A 38 4.04 6.05 33.19
N VAL A 39 4.34 7.12 33.93
CA VAL A 39 4.43 8.49 33.42
C VAL A 39 5.64 8.64 32.52
N SER A 40 6.80 8.11 32.91
CA SER A 40 8.03 8.12 32.11
C SER A 40 7.87 7.35 30.80
N TRP A 41 7.16 6.21 30.82
CA TRP A 41 6.87 5.44 29.61
C TRP A 41 5.92 6.19 28.66
N ALA A 42 4.90 6.86 29.20
CA ALA A 42 4.02 7.73 28.41
C ALA A 42 4.81 8.89 27.76
N LYS A 43 5.70 9.56 28.53
CA LYS A 43 6.61 10.60 28.02
C LYS A 43 7.47 10.10 26.87
N LEU A 44 8.17 9.00 27.08
CA LEU A 44 9.10 8.43 26.10
C LEU A 44 8.36 8.08 24.80
N LYS A 45 7.25 7.36 24.93
CA LYS A 45 6.44 6.94 23.77
C LYS A 45 5.94 8.13 22.97
N SER A 46 5.33 9.11 23.64
CA SER A 46 4.79 10.30 22.98
C SER A 46 5.87 11.23 22.45
N GLY A 47 7.05 11.29 23.07
CA GLY A 47 8.20 12.03 22.54
C GLY A 47 8.74 11.42 21.25
N ILE A 48 8.75 10.09 21.13
CA ILE A 48 9.17 9.40 19.90
C ILE A 48 8.12 9.59 18.80
N THR A 49 6.84 9.35 19.10
CA THR A 49 5.75 9.37 18.10
C THR A 49 5.20 10.76 17.81
N ARG A 50 5.49 11.75 18.66
CA ARG A 50 4.84 13.08 18.71
C ARG A 50 3.32 13.01 18.85
N GLN A 51 2.79 11.95 19.45
CA GLN A 51 1.35 11.71 19.58
C GLN A 51 0.92 11.59 21.04
N VAL A 52 -0.18 12.26 21.39
CA VAL A 52 -0.79 12.18 22.73
C VAL A 52 -2.22 11.67 22.60
N LYS A 53 -2.56 10.64 23.36
CA LYS A 53 -3.93 10.10 23.42
C LYS A 53 -4.66 10.68 24.61
N ILE A 54 -5.75 11.39 24.36
CA ILE A 54 -6.62 11.97 25.38
C ILE A 54 -7.89 11.11 25.43
N PRO A 55 -8.19 10.44 26.56
CA PRO A 55 -9.41 9.64 26.68
C PRO A 55 -10.66 10.53 26.57
N ALA A 56 -11.70 10.02 25.94
CA ALA A 56 -13.04 10.57 26.10
C ALA A 56 -13.46 10.38 27.56
N SER A 57 -13.89 11.46 28.20
CA SER A 57 -14.42 11.41 29.56
C SER A 57 -15.76 10.68 29.56
N ASN A 58 -15.88 9.63 30.36
CA ASN A 58 -17.09 8.80 30.47
C ASN A 58 -17.89 9.12 31.74
N SER A 59 -17.37 10.02 32.60
CA SER A 59 -18.04 10.49 33.80
C SER A 59 -17.80 11.98 34.05
N LYS A 60 -18.66 12.62 34.86
CA LYS A 60 -18.48 14.03 35.28
C LYS A 60 -17.17 14.23 36.07
N ALA A 61 -16.78 13.25 36.87
CA ALA A 61 -15.53 13.28 37.64
C ALA A 61 -14.31 13.26 36.71
N GLU A 62 -14.29 12.37 35.72
CA GLU A 62 -13.26 12.33 34.67
C GLU A 62 -13.17 13.66 33.92
N MET A 63 -14.30 14.23 33.55
CA MET A 63 -14.36 15.49 32.81
C MET A 63 -13.78 16.65 33.61
N SER A 64 -14.10 16.72 34.91
CA SER A 64 -13.54 17.74 35.82
C SER A 64 -12.03 17.59 35.98
N ALA A 65 -11.54 16.36 36.21
CA ALA A 65 -10.12 16.07 36.36
C ALA A 65 -9.32 16.32 35.08
N MET A 66 -9.95 16.18 33.91
CA MET A 66 -9.33 16.44 32.60
C MET A 66 -9.29 17.91 32.19
N LYS A 67 -9.96 18.83 32.91
CA LYS A 67 -9.95 20.28 32.57
C LYS A 67 -8.55 20.87 32.38
N PRO A 68 -7.54 20.61 33.25
CA PRO A 68 -6.19 21.15 33.06
C PRO A 68 -5.53 20.64 31.78
N VAL A 69 -5.76 19.37 31.44
CA VAL A 69 -5.24 18.74 30.21
C VAL A 69 -5.88 19.37 28.98
N VAL A 70 -7.21 19.60 29.01
CA VAL A 70 -7.93 20.23 27.90
C VAL A 70 -7.50 21.69 27.73
N SER A 71 -7.30 22.43 28.81
CA SER A 71 -6.79 23.81 28.79
C SER A 71 -5.40 23.89 28.17
N ASN A 72 -4.46 23.04 28.62
CA ASN A 72 -3.11 23.00 28.06
C ASN A 72 -3.12 22.59 26.57
N LEU A 73 -3.96 21.61 26.21
CA LEU A 73 -4.14 21.25 24.82
C LEU A 73 -4.66 22.43 23.98
N GLN A 74 -5.59 23.22 24.49
CA GLN A 74 -6.11 24.39 23.78
C GLN A 74 -5.02 25.44 23.56
N GLU A 75 -4.22 25.74 24.59
CA GLU A 75 -3.06 26.64 24.48
C GLU A 75 -2.06 26.15 23.41
N LEU A 76 -1.78 24.84 23.35
CA LEU A 76 -0.90 24.25 22.34
C LEU A 76 -1.50 24.29 20.92
N LYS A 77 -2.83 24.31 20.79
CA LYS A 77 -3.50 24.52 19.49
C LYS A 77 -3.43 25.97 19.06
N ASP A 78 -3.68 26.90 19.97
CA ASP A 78 -3.65 28.34 19.68
C ASP A 78 -2.26 28.81 19.25
N LYS A 79 -1.21 28.13 19.76
CA LYS A 79 0.20 28.32 19.32
C LYS A 79 0.56 27.59 18.02
N GLU A 80 -0.40 26.93 17.37
CA GLU A 80 -0.19 26.07 16.18
C GLU A 80 0.85 24.96 16.38
N LEU A 81 1.07 24.52 17.62
CA LEU A 81 2.02 23.44 17.95
C LEU A 81 1.37 22.06 17.83
N CYS A 82 0.04 22.00 17.95
CA CYS A 82 -0.75 20.84 17.56
C CYS A 82 -0.99 20.87 16.05
N THR A 83 -0.35 19.97 15.30
CA THR A 83 -0.52 19.90 13.84
C THR A 83 -1.89 19.38 13.44
N ARG A 84 -2.45 18.44 14.21
CA ARG A 84 -3.76 17.85 13.91
C ARG A 84 -4.38 17.13 15.12
N LYS A 85 -5.70 17.27 15.27
CA LYS A 85 -6.54 16.35 16.04
C LYS A 85 -6.87 15.16 15.14
N ALA A 86 -6.31 14.00 15.42
CA ALA A 86 -6.59 12.74 14.76
C ALA A 86 -7.46 11.87 15.68
N SER A 87 -8.66 11.53 15.24
CA SER A 87 -9.40 10.45 15.86
C SER A 87 -8.67 9.11 15.61
N PRO A 88 -8.83 8.06 16.44
CA PRO A 88 -8.51 6.69 16.04
C PRO A 88 -9.28 6.21 14.81
N PHE A 89 -10.31 6.95 14.39
CA PHE A 89 -11.04 6.78 13.14
C PHE A 89 -10.43 7.54 11.95
N ASP A 90 -9.43 8.39 12.21
CA ASP A 90 -8.76 9.17 11.18
C ASP A 90 -7.52 8.45 10.65
N VAL A 91 -7.31 8.62 9.35
CA VAL A 91 -6.11 8.22 8.66
C VAL A 91 -5.00 9.25 8.92
N PRO A 92 -3.73 8.84 9.16
CA PRO A 92 -2.61 9.76 9.26
C PRO A 92 -2.55 10.69 8.05
N GLU A 93 -2.06 11.92 8.26
CA GLU A 93 -1.85 12.84 7.16
C GLU A 93 -0.90 12.26 6.11
N GLY A 94 -1.24 12.42 4.83
CA GLY A 94 -0.49 11.87 3.69
C GLY A 94 -0.61 10.36 3.48
N PHE A 95 -1.28 9.59 4.35
CA PHE A 95 -1.44 8.15 4.14
C PHE A 95 -2.46 7.87 3.03
N SER A 96 -2.07 6.98 2.11
CA SER A 96 -2.94 6.46 1.05
C SER A 96 -3.19 4.97 1.26
N TRP A 97 -4.34 4.48 0.83
CA TRP A 97 -4.64 3.05 0.81
C TRP A 97 -4.15 2.36 -0.47
N SER A 98 -3.61 3.13 -1.41
CA SER A 98 -3.25 2.68 -2.75
C SER A 98 -2.09 3.50 -3.29
N HIS A 99 -1.04 2.81 -3.71
CA HIS A 99 0.21 3.38 -4.20
C HIS A 99 0.55 2.77 -5.56
N GLY A 100 1.13 3.57 -6.45
CA GLY A 100 1.57 3.12 -7.78
C GLY A 100 0.64 3.52 -8.92
N ASN A 101 1.22 3.95 -10.03
CA ASN A 101 0.49 4.38 -11.22
C ASN A 101 -0.15 3.21 -11.98
N ALA A 102 0.41 2.00 -11.82
CA ALA A 102 -0.11 0.77 -12.42
C ALA A 102 -1.55 0.41 -12.02
N LYS A 103 -2.14 1.11 -11.04
CA LYS A 103 -3.57 1.00 -10.74
C LYS A 103 -4.47 1.28 -11.97
N ARG A 104 -4.01 2.10 -12.91
CA ARG A 104 -4.72 2.44 -14.14
C ARG A 104 -4.53 1.43 -15.26
N MET A 105 -3.60 0.51 -15.11
CA MET A 105 -3.22 -0.47 -16.12
C MET A 105 -4.12 -1.71 -16.04
N SER A 106 -4.45 -2.32 -17.17
CA SER A 106 -5.20 -3.58 -17.20
C SER A 106 -4.38 -4.74 -16.62
N ARG A 107 -3.05 -4.72 -16.78
CA ARG A 107 -2.13 -5.76 -16.31
C ARG A 107 -1.24 -5.22 -15.21
N HIS A 108 -1.40 -5.76 -14.01
CA HIS A 108 -0.59 -5.32 -12.88
C HIS A 108 -0.61 -6.33 -11.74
N ILE A 109 0.43 -6.26 -10.92
CA ILE A 109 0.51 -6.96 -9.66
C ILE A 109 -0.01 -6.03 -8.56
N VAL A 110 -0.82 -6.56 -7.64
CA VAL A 110 -1.17 -5.82 -6.42
C VAL A 110 -0.73 -6.56 -5.18
N VAL A 111 0.27 -6.00 -4.50
CA VAL A 111 0.68 -6.45 -3.17
C VAL A 111 -0.23 -5.81 -2.13
N ARG A 112 -0.71 -6.62 -1.19
CA ARG A 112 -1.69 -6.23 -0.17
C ARG A 112 -1.10 -6.41 1.20
N HIS A 113 -1.14 -5.34 1.97
CA HIS A 113 -0.75 -5.34 3.37
C HIS A 113 -1.97 -5.06 4.22
N TRP A 114 -2.22 -5.89 5.21
CA TRP A 114 -3.36 -5.71 6.10
C TRP A 114 -2.99 -4.79 7.25
N THR A 115 -2.27 -3.71 6.99
CA THR A 115 -1.84 -2.72 7.99
C THR A 115 -3.05 -2.01 8.64
N THR A 116 -2.88 -1.63 9.89
CA THR A 116 -3.66 -0.59 10.57
C THR A 116 -2.85 0.70 10.51
N PRO A 117 -3.41 1.77 9.92
CA PRO A 117 -2.71 3.05 9.83
C PRO A 117 -2.22 3.52 11.20
N GLY A 118 -0.97 4.01 11.25
CA GLY A 118 -0.33 4.49 12.48
C GLY A 118 0.08 3.40 13.48
N LYS A 119 -0.01 2.11 13.12
CA LYS A 119 0.49 1.00 13.94
C LYS A 119 1.46 0.13 13.15
N ILE A 120 2.73 0.22 13.52
CA ILE A 120 3.79 -0.68 13.05
C ILE A 120 3.43 -2.12 13.44
N ASP A 121 3.61 -3.07 12.51
CA ASP A 121 3.36 -4.51 12.69
C ASP A 121 1.93 -4.90 13.11
N SER A 122 0.95 -4.10 12.71
CA SER A 122 -0.47 -4.28 13.05
C SER A 122 -1.17 -5.45 12.35
N SER A 123 -0.44 -6.16 11.50
CA SER A 123 -0.87 -7.40 10.88
C SER A 123 0.35 -8.25 10.52
N MET A 124 0.13 -9.55 10.36
CA MET A 124 1.13 -10.53 9.98
C MET A 124 0.83 -11.12 8.59
N HIS A 125 -0.02 -10.49 7.80
CA HIS A 125 -0.49 -11.05 6.53
C HIS A 125 -0.15 -10.16 5.36
N THR A 126 0.40 -10.78 4.33
CA THR A 126 0.63 -10.19 3.03
C THR A 126 0.03 -11.12 2.00
N ALA A 127 -0.61 -10.55 0.98
CA ALA A 127 -1.12 -11.30 -0.15
C ALA A 127 -0.81 -10.56 -1.45
N LEU A 128 -0.86 -11.26 -2.55
CA LEU A 128 -0.58 -10.74 -3.88
C LEU A 128 -1.74 -11.10 -4.81
N SER A 129 -2.16 -10.15 -5.64
CA SER A 129 -3.10 -10.40 -6.73
C SER A 129 -2.39 -10.19 -8.06
N MET A 130 -2.57 -11.11 -8.98
CA MET A 130 -2.05 -11.03 -10.35
C MET A 130 -3.24 -10.74 -11.26
N LYS A 131 -3.12 -9.69 -12.07
CA LYS A 131 -4.17 -9.27 -13.01
C LYS A 131 -3.62 -9.14 -14.41
N ASP A 132 -4.36 -9.67 -15.37
CA ASP A 132 -4.16 -9.51 -16.81
C ASP A 132 -5.25 -8.67 -17.48
N LYS A 133 -6.42 -8.54 -16.85
CA LYS A 133 -7.60 -7.93 -17.49
C LYS A 133 -8.24 -6.87 -16.58
N ILE A 134 -8.92 -5.92 -17.23
CA ILE A 134 -9.51 -4.72 -16.59
C ILE A 134 -10.48 -5.09 -15.45
N ALA A 135 -11.17 -6.22 -15.55
CA ALA A 135 -12.22 -6.60 -14.59
C ALA A 135 -11.85 -7.78 -13.69
N ASP A 136 -10.88 -8.61 -14.06
CA ASP A 136 -10.65 -9.90 -13.42
C ASP A 136 -9.36 -9.91 -12.59
N ILE A 137 -9.46 -10.52 -11.41
CA ILE A 137 -8.28 -11.02 -10.70
C ILE A 137 -8.16 -12.45 -11.18
N ASP A 138 -7.21 -12.69 -12.08
CA ASP A 138 -7.01 -14.04 -12.61
C ASP A 138 -6.46 -14.96 -11.53
N GLU A 139 -5.56 -14.42 -10.69
CA GLU A 139 -4.99 -15.20 -9.61
C GLU A 139 -4.80 -14.41 -8.32
N TYR A 140 -5.17 -15.05 -7.21
CA TYR A 140 -4.94 -14.54 -5.86
C TYR A 140 -3.92 -15.45 -5.15
N ALA A 141 -2.71 -14.92 -4.97
CA ALA A 141 -1.64 -15.59 -4.26
C ALA A 141 -1.63 -15.17 -2.79
N THR A 142 -2.09 -16.07 -1.94
CA THR A 142 -2.21 -15.84 -0.51
C THR A 142 -1.90 -17.14 0.22
N TRP A 143 -1.21 -17.01 1.33
CA TRP A 143 -1.04 -18.10 2.27
C TRP A 143 -1.43 -17.62 3.64
N THR A 144 -2.29 -18.38 4.29
CA THR A 144 -2.67 -18.16 5.67
C THR A 144 -2.52 -19.47 6.43
N PRO A 145 -2.08 -19.45 7.70
CA PRO A 145 -1.98 -20.68 8.49
C PRO A 145 -3.39 -21.27 8.70
N ARG A 146 -3.54 -22.60 8.51
CA ARG A 146 -4.85 -23.30 8.52
C ARG A 146 -5.61 -23.19 9.83
N LYS A 147 -4.85 -23.10 10.92
CA LYS A 147 -5.34 -22.72 12.23
C LYS A 147 -4.29 -21.79 12.80
N ILE A 148 -4.69 -20.69 13.43
CA ILE A 148 -3.85 -20.08 14.48
C ILE A 148 -3.87 -21.08 15.66
N ARG A 149 -3.24 -22.24 15.45
CA ARG A 149 -3.02 -23.30 16.45
C ARG A 149 -1.78 -23.01 17.26
N LEU A 150 -1.28 -21.77 17.20
CA LEU A 150 -0.50 -21.21 18.28
C LEU A 150 -1.39 -21.06 19.50
N ILE A 151 -1.52 -22.18 20.20
CA ILE A 151 -1.64 -22.22 21.64
C ILE A 151 -0.73 -21.11 22.17
N ASN A 152 -1.38 -20.08 22.72
CA ASN A 152 -0.96 -18.97 23.58
C ASN A 152 0.37 -19.16 24.35
N TRP A 153 1.50 -19.50 23.73
CA TRP A 153 2.82 -19.54 24.39
C TRP A 153 3.41 -18.13 24.39
N SER A 154 3.46 -17.47 23.23
CA SER A 154 3.85 -16.05 23.10
C SER A 154 2.87 -15.10 23.81
N ARG A 155 1.59 -15.49 23.91
CA ARG A 155 0.54 -14.79 24.67
C ARG A 155 0.23 -15.42 26.03
N SER A 156 1.05 -16.37 26.48
CA SER A 156 0.82 -17.06 27.75
C SER A 156 0.95 -16.08 28.90
N LYS A 157 0.09 -16.16 29.92
CA LYS A 157 0.37 -15.46 31.17
C LYS A 157 1.65 -15.99 31.84
N ASN A 158 2.04 -17.25 31.56
CA ASN A 158 3.26 -17.85 32.08
C ASN A 158 4.52 -17.31 31.37
N PRO A 159 5.48 -16.70 32.09
CA PRO A 159 6.69 -16.11 31.50
C PRO A 159 7.65 -17.15 30.90
N PHE A 160 7.72 -18.36 31.47
CA PHE A 160 8.55 -19.46 30.96
C PHE A 160 8.03 -19.98 29.62
N LYS A 161 6.70 -20.13 29.48
CA LYS A 161 6.07 -20.46 28.18
C LYS A 161 6.29 -19.36 27.14
N ARG A 162 6.29 -18.09 27.54
CA ARG A 162 6.62 -16.96 26.65
C ARG A 162 8.08 -17.00 26.20
N PHE A 163 9.00 -17.28 27.11
CA PHE A 163 10.43 -17.39 26.84
C PHE A 163 10.74 -18.55 25.87
N LEU A 164 10.12 -19.71 26.06
CA LEU A 164 10.28 -20.87 25.18
C LEU A 164 9.45 -20.81 23.89
N ALA A 165 8.55 -19.84 23.75
CA ALA A 165 7.66 -19.75 22.59
C ALA A 165 8.42 -19.74 21.25
N PRO A 166 9.51 -18.95 21.06
CA PRO A 166 10.22 -18.94 19.79
C PRO A 166 10.84 -20.29 19.45
N ILE A 167 11.39 -21.00 20.44
CA ILE A 167 12.02 -22.32 20.25
C ILE A 167 10.97 -23.36 19.89
N LYS A 168 9.88 -23.43 20.68
CA LYS A 168 8.80 -24.38 20.44
C LYS A 168 8.12 -24.14 19.10
N MET A 169 7.81 -22.89 18.77
CA MET A 169 7.18 -22.57 17.48
C MET A 169 8.08 -22.93 16.30
N LYS A 170 9.40 -22.73 16.43
CA LYS A 170 10.37 -23.13 15.40
C LYS A 170 10.47 -24.65 15.26
N LEU A 171 10.36 -25.39 16.37
CA LEU A 171 10.35 -26.86 16.36
C LEU A 171 9.05 -27.42 15.77
N ASP A 172 7.91 -26.86 16.17
CA ASP A 172 6.60 -27.23 15.63
C ASP A 172 6.57 -26.95 14.11
N ASP A 173 7.02 -25.77 13.66
CA ASP A 173 7.13 -25.40 12.22
C ASP A 173 8.02 -26.36 11.41
N LEU A 174 9.06 -26.95 12.02
CA LEU A 174 9.93 -27.92 11.36
C LEU A 174 9.29 -29.29 11.23
N LEU A 175 8.38 -29.63 12.15
CA LEU A 175 7.76 -30.95 12.24
C LEU A 175 6.36 -31.00 11.59
N THR A 176 5.69 -29.86 11.43
CA THR A 176 4.33 -29.81 10.86
C THR A 176 4.36 -29.53 9.37
N GLN A 177 3.80 -30.45 8.58
CA GLN A 177 3.34 -30.18 7.20
C GLN A 177 2.00 -29.45 7.25
N ASP A 178 2.02 -28.19 7.67
CA ASP A 178 0.82 -27.36 7.72
C ASP A 178 0.46 -26.89 6.31
N PHE A 179 -0.58 -27.50 5.74
CA PHE A 179 -1.16 -27.05 4.47
C PHE A 179 -1.70 -25.62 4.62
N PRO A 180 -1.23 -24.65 3.84
CA PRO A 180 -1.76 -23.29 3.91
C PRO A 180 -3.24 -23.25 3.52
N ILE A 181 -4.02 -22.40 4.17
CA ILE A 181 -5.27 -21.93 3.57
C ILE A 181 -4.88 -20.85 2.56
N ALA A 182 -5.23 -21.10 1.31
CA ALA A 182 -5.20 -20.10 0.25
C ALA A 182 -6.65 -19.71 -0.07
N PRO A 183 -7.20 -18.64 0.56
CA PRO A 183 -8.49 -18.11 0.14
C PRO A 183 -8.53 -17.93 -1.38
N PRO A 184 -9.61 -18.35 -2.06
CA PRO A 184 -9.63 -18.34 -3.52
C PRO A 184 -9.67 -16.91 -4.08
N SER A 185 -10.11 -15.94 -3.29
CA SER A 185 -10.18 -14.55 -3.71
C SER A 185 -9.77 -13.56 -2.62
N TYR A 186 -9.45 -12.34 -3.06
CA TYR A 186 -9.26 -11.20 -2.16
C TYR A 186 -10.50 -10.90 -1.31
N ARG A 187 -11.70 -11.20 -1.81
CA ARG A 187 -12.94 -10.99 -1.06
C ARG A 187 -12.98 -11.91 0.17
N ASP A 188 -12.68 -13.18 -0.02
CA ASP A 188 -12.70 -14.18 1.05
C ASP A 188 -11.64 -13.88 2.10
N ASP A 189 -10.45 -13.46 1.67
CA ASP A 189 -9.35 -13.11 2.57
C ASP A 189 -9.71 -11.92 3.48
N LYS A 190 -10.43 -10.90 2.97
CA LYS A 190 -10.89 -9.76 3.82
C LYS A 190 -11.79 -10.20 4.96
N ALA A 191 -12.66 -11.18 4.70
CA ALA A 191 -13.66 -11.61 5.66
C ALA A 191 -13.02 -12.28 6.87
N LEU A 192 -11.82 -12.88 6.71
CA LEU A 192 -11.06 -13.52 7.79
C LEU A 192 -10.58 -12.54 8.88
N TYR A 193 -10.48 -11.24 8.57
CA TYR A 193 -9.86 -10.25 9.47
C TYR A 193 -10.83 -9.43 10.30
N LEU A 194 -12.13 -9.64 10.17
CA LEU A 194 -13.12 -9.06 11.06
C LEU A 194 -13.97 -10.17 11.67
N GLY A 195 -13.88 -10.35 12.99
CA GLY A 195 -14.74 -11.30 13.69
C GLY A 195 -16.21 -10.87 13.67
N ASP A 196 -17.13 -11.85 13.68
CA ASP A 196 -18.57 -11.63 13.52
C ASP A 196 -19.15 -10.66 14.54
N ARG A 197 -18.69 -10.73 15.80
CA ARG A 197 -19.07 -9.76 16.83
C ARG A 197 -18.71 -8.32 16.47
N THR A 198 -17.58 -8.10 15.79
CA THR A 198 -17.18 -6.77 15.32
C THR A 198 -18.06 -6.33 14.16
N LYS A 199 -18.33 -7.22 13.19
CA LYS A 199 -19.23 -6.95 12.08
C LYS A 199 -20.63 -6.57 12.57
N PHE A 200 -21.20 -7.35 13.50
CA PHE A 200 -22.50 -7.08 14.11
C PHE A 200 -22.54 -5.71 14.80
N ARG A 201 -21.53 -5.37 15.59
CA ARG A 201 -21.47 -4.05 16.25
C ARG A 201 -21.33 -2.89 15.26
N LEU A 202 -20.56 -3.07 14.18
CA LEU A 202 -20.44 -2.07 13.13
C LEU A 202 -21.79 -1.84 12.45
N GLN A 203 -22.51 -2.92 12.15
CA GLN A 203 -23.84 -2.85 11.55
C GLN A 203 -24.84 -2.18 12.50
N ALA A 204 -24.97 -2.65 13.73
CA ALA A 204 -25.84 -2.06 14.74
C ALA A 204 -25.54 -0.56 14.97
N GLY A 205 -24.26 -0.17 14.89
CA GLY A 205 -23.87 1.24 14.98
C GLY A 205 -24.33 2.07 13.77
N VAL A 206 -24.34 1.52 12.56
CA VAL A 206 -24.91 2.18 11.37
C VAL A 206 -26.42 2.32 11.53
N ASP A 207 -27.10 1.24 11.88
CA ASP A 207 -28.55 1.21 12.00
C ASP A 207 -29.01 2.21 13.07
N ALA A 208 -28.36 2.22 14.24
CA ALA A 208 -28.66 3.18 15.30
C ALA A 208 -28.45 4.64 14.88
N ARG A 209 -27.41 4.94 14.09
CA ARG A 209 -27.19 6.31 13.55
C ARG A 209 -28.26 6.69 12.53
N GLN A 210 -28.69 5.75 11.69
CA GLN A 210 -29.74 5.99 10.72
C GLN A 210 -31.08 6.24 11.42
N SER A 211 -31.44 5.44 12.42
CA SER A 211 -32.67 5.63 13.20
C SER A 211 -32.70 6.97 13.96
N ILE A 212 -31.55 7.43 14.48
CA ILE A 212 -31.44 8.77 15.08
C ILE A 212 -31.67 9.85 14.02
N ALA A 213 -31.00 9.75 12.88
CA ALA A 213 -31.12 10.73 11.80
C ALA A 213 -32.55 10.82 11.22
N GLU A 214 -33.23 9.70 11.04
CA GLU A 214 -34.63 9.65 10.57
C GLU A 214 -35.58 10.34 11.57
N LYS A 215 -35.40 10.12 12.87
CA LYS A 215 -36.19 10.77 13.92
C LYS A 215 -35.90 12.27 14.02
N GLU A 216 -34.63 12.66 13.93
CA GLU A 216 -34.22 14.06 13.92
C GLU A 216 -34.72 14.80 12.67
N ALA A 217 -34.85 14.13 11.51
CA ALA A 217 -35.36 14.72 10.28
C ALA A 217 -36.88 14.92 10.26
N VAL A 218 -37.64 14.13 11.03
CA VAL A 218 -39.09 14.26 11.17
C VAL A 218 -39.47 15.40 12.14
N ASN A 219 -38.64 15.65 13.15
CA ASN A 219 -38.90 16.69 14.16
C ASN A 219 -39.01 18.15 13.63
N PRO A 220 -38.23 18.62 12.64
CA PRO A 220 -38.35 19.99 12.13
C PRO A 220 -39.59 20.25 11.25
N LEU A 221 -40.34 19.21 10.84
CA LEU A 221 -41.59 19.38 10.09
C LEU A 221 -42.81 19.59 11.01
N ILE A 222 -42.72 19.21 12.28
CA ILE A 222 -43.79 19.38 13.27
C ILE A 222 -43.82 20.82 13.81
N ASP A 223 -42.68 21.52 13.81
CA ASP A 223 -42.59 22.94 14.21
C ASP A 223 -42.97 23.95 13.10
N ARG A 224 -43.45 23.49 11.93
CA ARG A 224 -43.80 24.38 10.79
C ARG A 224 -45.19 24.18 10.17
N HIS A 225 -46.14 23.57 10.88
CA HIS A 225 -47.55 23.62 10.46
C HIS A 225 -48.40 24.58 11.31
N ILE A 226 -48.45 25.81 10.79
CA ILE A 226 -49.65 26.62 10.48
C ILE A 226 -50.94 25.98 11.00
N GLU A 227 -51.65 26.73 11.85
CA GLU A 227 -53.05 26.53 12.21
C GLU A 227 -53.91 26.47 10.93
N VAL A 228 -54.21 25.26 10.45
CA VAL A 228 -55.31 25.05 9.50
C VAL A 228 -56.29 24.12 10.18
N THR A 229 -57.43 24.69 10.57
CA THR A 229 -58.58 24.00 11.13
C THR A 229 -59.20 23.13 10.03
N VAL A 230 -59.03 21.81 10.12
CA VAL A 230 -59.72 20.84 9.25
C VAL A 230 -60.56 19.90 10.13
N PRO A 231 -61.78 19.52 9.73
CA PRO A 231 -62.69 18.73 10.56
C PRO A 231 -62.24 17.29 10.75
N GLU A 232 -62.59 16.77 11.92
CA GLU A 232 -62.22 15.51 12.53
C GLU A 232 -62.84 14.30 11.79
N THR A 233 -62.05 13.63 10.96
CA THR A 233 -62.35 12.27 10.46
C THR A 233 -61.44 11.28 11.17
N VAL A 234 -62.05 10.42 12.00
CA VAL A 234 -61.42 9.38 12.79
C VAL A 234 -60.82 8.31 11.87
N LEU A 235 -59.53 8.43 11.57
CA LEU A 235 -58.72 7.33 11.05
C LEU A 235 -58.23 6.46 12.23
N PRO A 236 -58.08 5.14 12.03
CA PRO A 236 -57.63 4.24 13.08
C PRO A 236 -56.23 4.67 13.55
N GLN A 237 -56.12 4.99 14.84
CA GLN A 237 -54.85 5.19 15.52
C GLN A 237 -54.05 3.89 15.43
N ALA A 238 -53.11 3.82 14.49
CA ALA A 238 -52.01 2.89 14.60
C ALA A 238 -51.30 3.25 15.92
N ASP A 239 -51.19 2.27 16.81
CA ASP A 239 -50.56 2.37 18.13
C ASP A 239 -49.05 2.64 17.92
N GLY A 240 -48.77 3.90 17.57
CA GLY A 240 -47.45 4.43 17.27
C GLY A 240 -46.74 4.70 18.57
N GLY A 241 -46.28 3.64 19.23
CA GLY A 241 -45.28 3.75 20.28
C GLY A 241 -44.13 4.58 19.72
N GLN A 242 -44.02 5.83 20.19
CA GLN A 242 -42.83 6.64 19.95
C GLN A 242 -41.67 5.91 20.62
N ASP A 243 -40.97 5.07 19.86
CA ASP A 243 -39.74 4.46 20.32
C ASP A 243 -38.80 5.60 20.70
N GLU A 244 -38.68 5.93 21.98
CA GLU A 244 -37.76 6.97 22.44
C GLU A 244 -36.32 6.60 22.05
N ILE A 245 -35.51 7.61 21.72
CA ILE A 245 -34.07 7.41 21.52
C ILE A 245 -33.47 7.07 22.89
N THR A 246 -33.29 5.78 23.17
CA THR A 246 -32.71 5.32 24.43
C THR A 246 -31.20 5.59 24.52
N ASP A 247 -30.66 5.66 25.75
CA ASP A 247 -29.21 5.71 26.01
C ASP A 247 -28.44 4.56 25.34
N ASN A 248 -29.07 3.39 25.20
CA ASN A 248 -28.47 2.24 24.54
C ASN A 248 -28.36 2.46 23.02
N THR A 249 -29.33 3.13 22.40
CA THR A 249 -29.29 3.53 20.98
C THR A 249 -28.12 4.49 20.75
N VAL A 250 -27.96 5.51 21.60
CA VAL A 250 -26.84 6.47 21.51
C VAL A 250 -25.49 5.78 21.72
N LYS A 251 -25.38 4.89 22.71
CA LYS A 251 -24.17 4.10 22.97
C LYS A 251 -23.80 3.20 21.78
N THR A 252 -24.79 2.63 21.11
CA THR A 252 -24.60 1.79 19.92
C THR A 252 -24.20 2.64 18.71
N ALA A 253 -24.84 3.79 18.51
CA ALA A 253 -24.52 4.75 17.46
C ALA A 253 -23.08 5.28 17.54
N ASN A 254 -22.51 5.33 18.75
CA ASN A 254 -21.10 5.70 18.98
C ASN A 254 -20.08 4.63 18.53
N TYR A 255 -20.53 3.43 18.14
CA TYR A 255 -19.66 2.43 17.56
C TYR A 255 -19.37 2.75 16.08
N LYS A 256 -18.26 3.45 15.84
CA LYS A 256 -17.82 3.91 14.52
C LYS A 256 -16.78 2.96 13.89
N PRO A 257 -16.74 2.83 12.55
CA PRO A 257 -15.72 2.05 11.87
C PRO A 257 -14.34 2.68 11.99
N LEU A 258 -13.32 1.87 12.24
CA LEU A 258 -11.91 2.25 12.16
C LEU A 258 -11.51 2.49 10.69
N PRO A 259 -10.41 3.22 10.40
CA PRO A 259 -10.06 3.60 9.02
C PRO A 259 -9.77 2.38 8.13
N PHE A 260 -9.34 1.28 8.73
CA PHE A 260 -9.11 0.00 8.06
C PHE A 260 -10.39 -0.84 7.94
N GLN A 261 -11.56 -0.34 8.30
CA GLN A 261 -12.84 -1.03 8.19
C GLN A 261 -13.69 -0.34 7.12
N LYS A 262 -14.29 -1.12 6.23
CA LYS A 262 -15.18 -0.60 5.19
C LYS A 262 -16.30 -1.58 4.91
N THR A 263 -17.45 -1.08 4.48
CA THR A 263 -18.50 -1.93 3.89
C THR A 263 -18.11 -2.35 2.48
N SER A 264 -18.51 -3.56 2.09
CA SER A 264 -18.46 -3.97 0.68
C SER A 264 -19.49 -3.16 -0.10
N SER A 265 -19.07 -2.54 -1.20
CA SER A 265 -19.98 -1.82 -2.10
C SER A 265 -20.75 -2.76 -3.03
N LYS A 266 -20.30 -4.01 -3.20
CA LYS A 266 -20.88 -4.97 -4.15
C LYS A 266 -21.75 -6.05 -3.50
N ASP A 267 -21.59 -6.32 -2.19
CA ASP A 267 -22.17 -7.50 -1.56
C ASP A 267 -22.76 -7.17 -0.18
N ASN A 268 -24.09 -7.06 -0.11
CA ASN A 268 -24.89 -7.00 1.12
C ASN A 268 -24.42 -6.00 2.19
N ARG A 269 -23.63 -4.99 1.81
CA ARG A 269 -23.00 -4.01 2.70
C ARG A 269 -22.18 -4.64 3.84
N GLU A 270 -21.67 -5.85 3.67
CA GLU A 270 -20.94 -6.54 4.75
C GLU A 270 -19.66 -5.79 5.14
N TRP A 271 -19.39 -5.69 6.44
CA TRP A 271 -18.19 -5.07 6.98
C TRP A 271 -16.95 -5.93 6.76
N GLN A 272 -15.92 -5.33 6.17
CA GLN A 272 -14.67 -5.97 5.77
C GLN A 272 -13.45 -5.14 6.19
N ARG A 273 -12.29 -5.80 6.33
CA ARG A 273 -11.01 -5.10 6.51
C ARG A 273 -10.55 -4.51 5.17
N ARG A 274 -9.98 -3.32 5.21
CA ARG A 274 -9.31 -2.63 4.12
C ARG A 274 -7.82 -2.96 4.20
N ALA A 275 -7.25 -3.38 3.07
CA ALA A 275 -5.82 -3.54 2.91
C ALA A 275 -5.23 -2.29 2.25
N GLU A 276 -4.01 -1.95 2.63
CA GLU A 276 -3.11 -1.10 1.88
C GLU A 276 -2.60 -1.84 0.65
N LYS A 277 -2.42 -1.12 -0.47
CA LYS A 277 -2.16 -1.73 -1.78
C LYS A 277 -1.02 -1.05 -2.50
N HIS A 278 -0.06 -1.85 -2.97
CA HIS A 278 0.99 -1.43 -3.88
C HIS A 278 0.72 -2.04 -5.25
N TYR A 279 0.48 -1.18 -6.23
CA TYR A 279 0.21 -1.54 -7.62
C TYR A 279 1.52 -1.46 -8.39
N LEU A 280 2.00 -2.61 -8.88
CA LEU A 280 3.25 -2.74 -9.61
C LEU A 280 2.94 -3.06 -11.08
N PRO A 281 3.54 -2.33 -12.04
CA PRO A 281 3.31 -2.60 -13.45
C PRO A 281 3.85 -3.97 -13.85
N CYS A 282 3.24 -4.58 -14.85
CA CYS A 282 3.81 -5.73 -15.57
C CYS A 282 4.52 -5.24 -16.83
N VAL A 283 5.60 -5.92 -17.25
CA VAL A 283 6.22 -5.65 -18.55
C VAL A 283 5.30 -6.18 -19.66
N GLY A 284 5.23 -5.46 -20.78
CA GLY A 284 4.45 -5.87 -21.95
C GLY A 284 3.40 -4.86 -22.40
N PHE A 285 2.62 -5.26 -23.42
CA PHE A 285 1.48 -4.47 -23.89
C PHE A 285 0.39 -4.40 -22.81
N ASP A 286 -0.11 -3.19 -22.59
CA ASP A 286 -1.17 -2.90 -21.63
C ASP A 286 -2.13 -1.86 -22.17
N LYS A 287 -3.35 -1.87 -21.66
CA LYS A 287 -4.41 -0.92 -21.94
C LYS A 287 -4.68 -0.07 -20.71
N ASP A 288 -4.54 1.24 -20.85
CA ASP A 288 -4.98 2.18 -19.81
C ASP A 288 -6.51 2.10 -19.66
N GLN A 289 -6.96 1.84 -18.43
CA GLN A 289 -8.37 1.58 -18.12
C GLN A 289 -9.28 2.79 -18.27
N TRP A 290 -8.72 4.01 -18.32
CA TRP A 290 -9.50 5.24 -18.35
C TRP A 290 -9.60 5.81 -19.76
N THR A 291 -8.50 5.76 -20.50
CA THR A 291 -8.39 6.28 -21.86
C THR A 291 -8.61 5.19 -22.92
N GLY A 292 -8.46 3.92 -22.55
CA GLY A 292 -8.50 2.78 -23.46
C GLY A 292 -7.28 2.70 -24.39
N ARG A 293 -6.29 3.58 -24.21
CA ARG A 293 -5.08 3.61 -25.04
C ARG A 293 -4.20 2.42 -24.72
N GLU A 294 -3.74 1.75 -25.76
CA GLU A 294 -2.73 0.70 -25.66
C GLU A 294 -1.32 1.30 -25.64
N THR A 295 -0.49 0.82 -24.72
CA THR A 295 0.88 1.26 -24.52
C THR A 295 1.74 0.07 -24.11
N PHE A 296 2.97 0.00 -24.60
CA PHE A 296 3.94 -0.95 -24.10
C PHE A 296 4.58 -0.44 -22.81
N THR A 297 4.45 -1.21 -21.73
CA THR A 297 5.13 -0.92 -20.46
C THR A 297 6.51 -1.56 -20.47
N MET A 298 7.54 -0.72 -20.56
CA MET A 298 8.93 -1.17 -20.70
C MET A 298 9.51 -1.73 -19.39
N PHE A 299 9.14 -1.14 -18.24
CA PHE A 299 9.66 -1.56 -16.93
C PHE A 299 8.52 -2.09 -16.05
N GLY A 300 8.53 -3.39 -15.81
CA GLY A 300 7.55 -4.03 -14.94
C GLY A 300 7.97 -5.44 -14.55
N LEU A 301 7.08 -6.12 -13.85
CA LEU A 301 7.25 -7.51 -13.45
C LEU A 301 6.80 -8.48 -14.54
N ASP A 302 7.43 -9.64 -14.61
CA ASP A 302 7.08 -10.74 -15.50
C ASP A 302 5.91 -11.55 -14.91
N LEU A 303 4.69 -11.26 -15.38
CA LEU A 303 3.45 -11.82 -14.85
C LEU A 303 3.41 -13.36 -14.99
N GLU A 304 3.79 -13.89 -16.16
CA GLU A 304 3.69 -15.32 -16.44
C GLU A 304 4.66 -16.14 -15.59
N LYS A 305 5.89 -15.65 -15.39
CA LYS A 305 6.82 -16.32 -14.47
C LYS A 305 6.28 -16.37 -13.04
N MET A 306 5.63 -15.28 -12.59
CA MET A 306 5.01 -15.25 -11.26
C MET A 306 3.86 -16.27 -11.16
N ARG A 307 3.00 -16.36 -12.17
CA ARG A 307 1.90 -17.33 -12.22
C ARG A 307 2.41 -18.76 -12.23
N ASN A 308 3.34 -19.09 -13.12
CA ASN A 308 3.93 -20.42 -13.21
C ASN A 308 4.57 -20.85 -11.89
N LYS A 309 5.28 -19.94 -11.21
CA LYS A 309 5.80 -20.21 -9.87
C LYS A 309 4.69 -20.44 -8.85
N TRP A 310 3.62 -19.64 -8.89
CA TRP A 310 2.49 -19.81 -7.98
C TRP A 310 1.77 -21.14 -8.20
N ILE A 311 1.56 -21.54 -9.45
CA ILE A 311 0.99 -22.83 -9.84
C ILE A 311 1.89 -23.97 -9.36
N ALA A 312 3.19 -23.91 -9.63
CA ALA A 312 4.15 -24.93 -9.21
C ALA A 312 4.17 -25.13 -7.69
N VAL A 313 4.10 -24.05 -6.92
CA VAL A 313 4.10 -24.11 -5.45
C VAL A 313 2.82 -24.74 -4.88
N LYS A 314 1.70 -24.72 -5.61
CA LYS A 314 0.48 -25.43 -5.19
C LYS A 314 0.62 -26.95 -5.25
N ASN A 315 1.62 -27.50 -5.96
CA ASN A 315 1.89 -28.93 -5.97
C ASN A 315 2.44 -29.38 -4.59
N PRO A 316 1.84 -30.40 -3.93
CA PRO A 316 2.32 -30.93 -2.64
C PRO A 316 3.77 -31.41 -2.62
N GLU A 317 4.31 -31.81 -3.78
CA GLU A 317 5.70 -32.24 -3.93
C GLU A 317 6.69 -31.06 -4.02
N HIS A 318 6.19 -29.84 -4.25
CA HIS A 318 7.06 -28.66 -4.33
C HIS A 318 7.64 -28.36 -2.92
N PRO A 319 8.96 -28.14 -2.76
CA PRO A 319 9.61 -27.99 -1.46
C PRO A 319 9.06 -26.80 -0.64
N ASN A 320 8.56 -25.79 -1.33
CA ASN A 320 7.94 -24.62 -0.73
C ASN A 320 6.42 -24.76 -0.50
N HIS A 321 5.77 -25.88 -0.79
CA HIS A 321 4.31 -26.01 -0.67
C HIS A 321 3.74 -25.72 0.73
N TYR A 322 4.43 -26.23 1.76
CA TYR A 322 3.96 -26.16 3.15
C TYR A 322 4.27 -24.82 3.80
N TYR A 323 3.32 -24.32 4.60
CA TYR A 323 3.46 -23.07 5.34
C TYR A 323 4.41 -23.25 6.54
N LYS A 324 5.36 -22.33 6.70
CA LYS A 324 6.24 -22.22 7.87
C LYS A 324 6.28 -20.78 8.32
N GLN A 325 5.84 -20.50 9.54
CA GLN A 325 5.77 -19.13 10.06
C GLN A 325 7.16 -18.48 10.12
N PHE A 326 8.17 -19.21 10.58
CA PHE A 326 9.56 -18.77 10.64
C PHE A 326 10.33 -19.16 9.39
N SER A 327 9.97 -18.56 8.26
CA SER A 327 10.66 -18.76 6.99
C SER A 327 10.87 -17.45 6.23
N THR A 328 11.89 -17.42 5.39
CA THR A 328 12.13 -16.35 4.42
C THR A 328 11.24 -16.48 3.18
N GLU A 329 10.72 -17.67 2.88
CA GLU A 329 9.99 -17.98 1.64
C GLU A 329 8.66 -18.71 1.86
N GLN A 330 8.53 -19.48 2.95
CA GLN A 330 7.40 -20.38 3.20
C GLN A 330 6.31 -19.78 4.11
N ASN A 331 6.32 -18.46 4.35
CA ASN A 331 5.20 -17.76 5.00
C ASN A 331 4.48 -16.82 4.01
N CYS A 332 3.38 -16.19 4.44
CA CYS A 332 2.58 -15.30 3.58
C CYS A 332 3.41 -14.19 2.90
N SER A 333 4.33 -13.60 3.65
CA SER A 333 5.16 -12.47 3.21
C SER A 333 6.34 -12.97 2.37
N GLY A 334 6.96 -14.08 2.77
CA GLY A 334 8.01 -14.77 2.05
C GLY A 334 7.56 -15.26 0.69
N MET A 335 6.34 -15.77 0.58
CA MET A 335 5.78 -16.18 -0.71
C MET A 335 5.54 -14.99 -1.63
N CYS A 336 4.92 -13.92 -1.12
CA CYS A 336 4.75 -12.69 -1.91
C CYS A 336 6.11 -12.20 -2.43
N LEU A 337 7.14 -12.20 -1.59
CA LEU A 337 8.49 -11.81 -1.99
C LEU A 337 9.12 -12.79 -2.99
N SER A 338 8.93 -14.10 -2.82
CA SER A 338 9.42 -15.12 -3.75
C SER A 338 8.79 -14.93 -5.13
N LEU A 339 7.49 -14.66 -5.20
CA LEU A 339 6.81 -14.37 -6.47
C LEU A 339 7.36 -13.09 -7.08
N LEU A 340 7.50 -12.00 -6.31
CA LEU A 340 8.08 -10.76 -6.83
C LEU A 340 9.51 -10.97 -7.38
N LYS A 341 10.34 -11.77 -6.70
CA LYS A 341 11.68 -12.15 -7.17
C LYS A 341 11.63 -12.91 -8.49
N GLU A 342 10.71 -13.88 -8.60
CA GLU A 342 10.50 -14.64 -9.84
C GLU A 342 10.08 -13.73 -11.00
N GLY A 343 9.21 -12.76 -10.72
CA GLY A 343 8.80 -11.71 -11.67
C GLY A 343 9.91 -10.71 -12.03
N GLY A 344 11.15 -10.92 -11.57
CA GLY A 344 12.29 -10.08 -11.92
C GLY A 344 12.46 -8.82 -11.07
N ALA A 345 11.77 -8.70 -9.93
CA ALA A 345 11.87 -7.50 -9.08
C ALA A 345 13.31 -7.15 -8.63
N GLY A 346 14.19 -8.16 -8.55
CA GLY A 346 15.62 -7.99 -8.24
C GLY A 346 16.39 -7.13 -9.24
N LEU A 347 15.92 -7.02 -10.49
CA LEU A 347 16.52 -6.14 -11.50
C LEU A 347 16.35 -4.65 -11.14
N PHE A 348 15.33 -4.32 -10.35
CA PHE A 348 14.99 -2.95 -10.00
C PHE A 348 15.40 -2.61 -8.57
N TYR A 349 15.21 -3.55 -7.65
CA TYR A 349 15.56 -3.38 -6.25
C TYR A 349 15.84 -4.74 -5.59
N ASN A 350 17.04 -4.89 -5.02
CA ASN A 350 17.43 -6.11 -4.32
C ASN A 350 16.90 -6.13 -2.89
N PHE A 351 16.47 -7.31 -2.44
CA PHE A 351 16.05 -7.53 -1.06
C PHE A 351 16.47 -8.91 -0.56
N SER A 352 17.12 -8.90 0.60
CA SER A 352 17.62 -10.08 1.29
C SER A 352 17.07 -10.09 2.72
N PRO A 353 16.09 -10.93 3.04
CA PRO A 353 15.63 -11.10 4.42
C PRO A 353 16.73 -11.79 5.23
N SER A 354 16.90 -11.40 6.49
CA SER A 354 17.95 -11.97 7.36
C SER A 354 17.58 -13.34 7.92
N LEU A 355 16.36 -13.51 8.43
CA LEU A 355 15.92 -14.74 9.12
C LEU A 355 14.48 -15.13 8.83
N VAL A 356 13.56 -14.15 8.80
CA VAL A 356 12.15 -14.35 8.51
C VAL A 356 11.68 -13.17 7.69
N THR A 357 10.91 -13.43 6.65
CA THR A 357 10.28 -12.35 5.89
C THR A 357 9.01 -11.92 6.62
N THR A 358 8.94 -10.65 7.00
CA THR A 358 7.79 -10.06 7.69
C THR A 358 6.91 -9.23 6.75
N GLN A 359 5.70 -8.91 7.18
CA GLN A 359 4.83 -8.00 6.43
C GLN A 359 5.49 -6.62 6.22
N SER A 360 6.16 -6.08 7.26
CA SER A 360 6.84 -4.78 7.16
C SER A 360 7.98 -4.79 6.14
N ASP A 361 8.66 -5.92 6.01
CA ASP A 361 9.71 -6.08 5.00
C ASP A 361 9.14 -5.98 3.59
N VAL A 362 8.06 -6.71 3.31
CA VAL A 362 7.41 -6.69 2.00
C VAL A 362 6.79 -5.32 1.72
N GLU A 363 6.18 -4.67 2.71
CA GLU A 363 5.63 -3.31 2.57
C GLU A 363 6.71 -2.31 2.16
N LYS A 364 7.84 -2.26 2.88
CA LYS A 364 8.97 -1.39 2.55
C LYS A 364 9.56 -1.71 1.19
N TYR A 365 9.67 -3.00 0.86
CA TYR A 365 10.18 -3.46 -0.42
C TYR A 365 9.25 -3.04 -1.57
N SER A 366 7.95 -3.31 -1.46
CA SER A 366 6.94 -2.96 -2.44
C SER A 366 6.84 -1.44 -2.65
N ALA A 367 6.92 -0.64 -1.58
CA ALA A 367 6.92 0.82 -1.70
C ALA A 367 8.12 1.33 -2.52
N LYS A 368 9.33 0.81 -2.24
CA LYS A 368 10.54 1.16 -3.01
C LYS A 368 10.47 0.68 -4.46
N LEU A 369 9.94 -0.52 -4.67
CA LEU A 369 9.80 -1.10 -6.00
C LEU A 369 8.79 -0.31 -6.85
N VAL A 370 7.65 0.07 -6.28
CA VAL A 370 6.66 0.96 -6.93
C VAL A 370 7.31 2.28 -7.32
N ASP A 371 7.97 2.96 -6.39
CA ASP A 371 8.61 4.26 -6.66
C ASP A 371 9.69 4.14 -7.76
N LYS A 372 10.47 3.06 -7.76
CA LYS A 372 11.48 2.81 -8.81
C LYS A 372 10.85 2.57 -10.18
N LEU A 373 9.82 1.73 -10.26
CA LEU A 373 9.14 1.39 -11.52
C LEU A 373 8.35 2.59 -12.08
N ASP A 374 7.61 3.30 -11.23
CA ASP A 374 6.86 4.49 -11.63
C ASP A 374 7.81 5.58 -12.18
N ARG A 375 8.97 5.81 -11.55
CA ARG A 375 9.96 6.76 -12.05
C ARG A 375 10.55 6.33 -13.39
N LEU A 376 10.89 5.04 -13.54
CA LEU A 376 11.46 4.53 -14.78
C LEU A 376 10.47 4.65 -15.94
N ASN A 377 9.21 4.23 -15.76
CA ASN A 377 8.20 4.36 -16.80
C ASN A 377 7.84 5.82 -17.08
N LYS A 378 7.87 6.70 -16.08
CA LYS A 378 7.74 8.14 -16.33
C LYS A 378 8.86 8.67 -17.24
N HIS A 379 10.11 8.23 -17.05
CA HIS A 379 11.19 8.61 -17.95
C HIS A 379 10.99 8.06 -19.36
N VAL A 380 10.40 6.87 -19.51
CA VAL A 380 10.02 6.34 -20.83
C VAL A 380 8.98 7.25 -21.48
N ASP A 381 7.92 7.63 -20.75
CA ASP A 381 6.89 8.55 -21.25
C ASP A 381 7.51 9.89 -21.70
N ASP A 382 8.42 10.45 -20.89
CA ASP A 382 9.13 11.70 -21.19
C ASP A 382 10.02 11.58 -22.44
N LEU A 383 10.65 10.41 -22.67
CA LEU A 383 11.45 10.13 -23.87
C LEU A 383 10.60 9.86 -25.11
N ASP A 384 9.48 9.15 -24.97
CA ASP A 384 8.52 8.92 -26.05
C ASP A 384 7.92 10.25 -26.55
N GLU A 385 7.65 11.18 -25.63
CA GLU A 385 7.20 12.52 -25.99
C GLU A 385 8.28 13.29 -26.77
N LYS A 386 9.55 13.16 -26.39
CA LYS A 386 10.66 13.74 -27.17
C LYS A 386 10.76 13.11 -28.55
N ILE A 387 10.71 11.78 -28.67
CA ILE A 387 10.68 11.06 -29.96
C ILE A 387 9.58 11.63 -30.87
N ARG A 388 8.38 11.89 -30.32
CA ARG A 388 7.26 12.49 -31.05
C ARG A 388 7.55 13.93 -31.49
N LEU A 389 8.07 14.78 -30.60
CA LEU A 389 8.38 16.18 -30.89
C LEU A 389 9.49 16.31 -31.95
N TYR A 390 10.52 15.46 -31.86
CA TYR A 390 11.63 15.41 -32.80
C TYR A 390 11.31 14.65 -34.10
N LYS A 391 10.10 14.09 -34.23
CA LYS A 391 9.65 13.31 -35.39
C LYS A 391 10.62 12.18 -35.76
N VAL A 392 11.22 11.54 -34.76
CA VAL A 392 12.15 10.43 -34.96
C VAL A 392 11.40 9.28 -35.68
N PRO A 393 11.84 8.85 -36.88
CA PRO A 393 11.12 7.90 -37.72
C PRO A 393 10.90 6.55 -37.00
N ASN A 394 9.85 5.84 -37.39
CA ASN A 394 9.48 4.54 -36.79
C ASN A 394 10.49 3.44 -37.10
N GLU A 395 11.03 3.47 -38.32
CA GLU A 395 12.16 2.66 -38.72
C GLU A 395 13.43 3.53 -38.56
N PRO A 396 14.40 3.09 -37.75
CA PRO A 396 15.60 3.87 -37.52
C PRO A 396 16.41 3.92 -38.83
N GLU A 397 16.52 5.13 -39.40
CA GLU A 397 17.36 5.38 -40.58
C GLU A 397 18.86 5.16 -40.29
N LEU A 398 19.24 5.15 -39.00
CA LEU A 398 20.62 5.02 -38.55
C LEU A 398 20.89 3.61 -38.00
N PRO A 399 21.90 2.89 -38.54
CA PRO A 399 22.40 1.67 -37.93
C PRO A 399 22.86 1.94 -36.50
N LEU A 400 22.49 1.05 -35.56
CA LEU A 400 22.82 1.17 -34.14
C LEU A 400 24.33 1.38 -33.91
N SER A 401 25.17 0.70 -34.69
CA SER A 401 26.63 0.78 -34.66
C SER A 401 27.19 2.18 -34.94
N SER A 402 26.47 2.99 -35.75
CA SER A 402 26.89 4.34 -36.12
C SER A 402 26.52 5.40 -35.07
N ILE A 403 25.59 5.09 -34.16
CA ILE A 403 25.06 6.07 -33.20
C ILE A 403 26.12 6.51 -32.17
N PRO A 404 26.91 5.61 -31.54
CA PRO A 404 27.97 6.01 -30.62
C PRO A 404 28.97 6.99 -31.25
N GLU A 405 29.40 6.73 -32.49
CA GLU A 405 30.33 7.60 -33.21
C GLU A 405 29.75 9.00 -33.43
N LYS A 406 28.48 9.10 -33.82
CA LYS A 406 27.78 10.39 -33.98
C LYS A 406 27.68 11.16 -32.68
N LEU A 407 27.44 10.48 -31.55
CA LEU A 407 27.41 11.12 -30.24
C LEU A 407 28.79 11.62 -29.81
N VAL A 408 29.83 10.81 -30.01
CA VAL A 408 31.22 11.19 -29.70
C VAL A 408 31.69 12.36 -30.59
N PHE A 409 31.26 12.43 -31.85
CA PHE A 409 31.55 13.55 -32.74
C PHE A 409 31.00 14.90 -32.22
N LEU A 410 29.92 14.90 -31.43
CA LEU A 410 29.45 16.13 -30.78
C LEU A 410 30.51 16.71 -29.83
N LEU A 411 31.30 15.85 -29.19
CA LEU A 411 32.33 16.25 -28.22
C LEU A 411 33.50 16.99 -28.86
N SER A 412 33.82 16.70 -30.13
CA SER A 412 34.85 17.41 -30.89
C SER A 412 34.31 18.66 -31.57
N THR A 413 33.01 18.69 -31.88
CA THR A 413 32.37 19.79 -32.59
C THR A 413 32.05 20.99 -31.68
N TYR A 414 31.70 20.74 -30.42
CA TYR A 414 31.24 21.78 -29.51
C TYR A 414 32.14 21.87 -28.27
N SER A 415 32.37 23.10 -27.81
CA SER A 415 32.96 23.33 -26.49
C SER A 415 31.92 22.99 -25.43
N MET A 416 32.17 21.91 -24.68
CA MET A 416 31.27 21.39 -23.65
C MET A 416 31.98 21.28 -22.30
N ASP A 417 31.22 21.45 -21.21
CA ASP A 417 31.69 21.17 -19.86
C ASP A 417 32.03 19.67 -19.68
N GLU A 418 33.01 19.36 -18.82
CA GLU A 418 33.45 17.98 -18.59
C GLU A 418 32.33 17.06 -18.09
N SER A 419 31.38 17.59 -17.33
CA SER A 419 30.22 16.81 -16.89
C SER A 419 29.34 16.35 -18.05
N TRP A 420 29.26 17.12 -19.14
CA TRP A 420 28.50 16.79 -20.35
C TRP A 420 29.22 15.75 -21.17
N LYS A 421 30.53 15.94 -21.38
CA LYS A 421 31.37 14.97 -22.10
C LYS A 421 31.26 13.59 -21.47
N ALA A 422 31.38 13.51 -20.15
CA ALA A 422 31.24 12.27 -19.40
C ALA A 422 29.86 11.61 -19.60
N LYS A 423 28.77 12.39 -19.64
CA LYS A 423 27.40 11.87 -19.83
C LYS A 423 27.14 11.38 -21.26
N ILE A 424 27.64 12.10 -22.27
CA ILE A 424 27.54 11.68 -23.66
C ILE A 424 28.36 10.40 -23.90
N GLN A 425 29.57 10.33 -23.33
CA GLN A 425 30.39 9.11 -23.39
C GLN A 425 29.73 7.92 -22.68
N GLU A 426 29.11 8.15 -21.51
CA GLU A 426 28.33 7.14 -20.79
C GLU A 426 27.19 6.60 -21.67
N VAL A 427 26.41 7.49 -22.31
CA VAL A 427 25.32 7.11 -23.21
C VAL A 427 25.85 6.35 -24.43
N ALA A 428 26.91 6.83 -25.08
CA ALA A 428 27.52 6.16 -26.23
C ALA A 428 28.03 4.75 -25.87
N SER A 429 28.66 4.59 -24.70
CA SER A 429 29.09 3.29 -24.20
C SER A 429 27.91 2.34 -23.96
N ILE A 430 26.83 2.82 -23.34
CA ILE A 430 25.62 1.99 -23.12
C ILE A 430 25.00 1.57 -24.45
N ILE A 431 24.96 2.46 -25.44
CA ILE A 431 24.40 2.16 -26.77
C ILE A 431 25.19 1.05 -27.46
N HIS A 432 26.52 1.07 -27.35
CA HIS A 432 27.37 0.02 -27.89
C HIS A 432 27.10 -1.37 -27.25
N GLU A 433 26.72 -1.40 -25.97
CA GLU A 433 26.34 -2.64 -25.29
C GLU A 433 25.04 -3.25 -25.83
N ILE A 434 24.14 -2.45 -26.44
CA ILE A 434 22.85 -2.95 -26.95
C ILE A 434 23.08 -4.01 -28.03
N GLU A 435 24.02 -3.81 -28.95
CA GLU A 435 24.26 -4.73 -30.07
C GLU A 435 24.59 -6.16 -29.62
N ASN A 436 25.36 -6.27 -28.55
CA ASN A 436 25.83 -7.54 -28.01
C ASN A 436 24.91 -8.10 -26.92
N ALA A 437 23.84 -7.39 -26.58
CA ALA A 437 22.91 -7.80 -25.54
C ALA A 437 22.09 -9.02 -25.97
N PRO A 438 21.87 -10.01 -25.08
CA PRO A 438 20.94 -11.09 -25.35
C PRO A 438 19.55 -10.53 -25.70
N SER A 439 18.91 -11.04 -26.75
CA SER A 439 17.58 -10.60 -27.20
C SER A 439 16.43 -11.02 -26.25
N THR A 440 16.74 -11.39 -25.01
CA THR A 440 15.71 -11.71 -24.01
C THR A 440 15.39 -10.48 -23.17
N LEU A 441 14.16 -10.38 -22.67
CA LEU A 441 13.79 -9.29 -21.75
C LEU A 441 14.73 -9.18 -20.56
N LYS A 442 15.15 -10.31 -19.98
CA LYS A 442 16.10 -10.34 -18.85
C LYS A 442 17.48 -9.77 -19.22
N GLY A 443 17.95 -10.01 -20.45
CA GLY A 443 19.22 -9.47 -20.96
C GLY A 443 19.15 -7.98 -21.28
N LEU A 444 18.04 -7.52 -21.86
CA LEU A 444 17.86 -6.13 -22.28
C LEU A 444 17.52 -5.18 -21.12
N THR A 445 16.79 -5.65 -20.10
CA THR A 445 16.29 -4.80 -19.00
C THR A 445 17.38 -4.01 -18.27
N PRO A 446 18.54 -4.58 -17.87
CA PRO A 446 19.60 -3.81 -17.23
C PRO A 446 20.16 -2.66 -18.09
N ILE A 447 20.30 -2.91 -19.40
CA ILE A 447 20.77 -1.92 -20.37
C ILE A 447 19.72 -0.81 -20.54
N ALA A 448 18.44 -1.19 -20.66
CA ALA A 448 17.33 -0.26 -20.72
C ALA A 448 17.24 0.66 -19.49
N ILE A 449 17.41 0.13 -18.29
CA ILE A 449 17.42 0.93 -17.05
C ILE A 449 18.54 1.98 -17.10
N ARG A 450 19.76 1.57 -17.50
CA ARG A 450 20.92 2.46 -17.61
C ARG A 450 20.74 3.52 -18.69
N LEU A 451 20.32 3.12 -19.88
CA LEU A 451 20.12 4.04 -21.01
C LEU A 451 19.05 5.08 -20.68
N THR A 452 17.86 4.64 -20.26
CA THR A 452 16.73 5.52 -19.93
C THR A 452 17.12 6.54 -18.86
N THR A 453 17.79 6.10 -17.80
CA THR A 453 18.24 7.00 -16.71
C THR A 453 19.31 7.97 -17.18
N SER A 454 20.22 7.54 -18.05
CA SER A 454 21.30 8.39 -18.56
C SER A 454 20.79 9.43 -19.55
N LEU A 455 19.85 9.04 -20.42
CA LEU A 455 19.18 9.95 -21.34
C LEU A 455 18.33 10.99 -20.61
N ASP A 456 17.52 10.59 -19.63
CA ASP A 456 16.73 11.53 -18.82
C ASP A 456 17.63 12.61 -18.17
N ARG A 457 18.76 12.19 -17.58
CA ARG A 457 19.75 13.12 -17.02
C ARG A 457 20.37 14.02 -18.08
N LEU A 458 20.75 13.46 -19.23
CA LEU A 458 21.36 14.20 -20.33
C LEU A 458 20.39 15.27 -20.86
N PHE A 459 19.11 14.93 -21.08
CA PHE A 459 18.08 15.87 -21.51
C PHE A 459 17.76 16.95 -20.47
N LYS A 460 17.83 16.62 -19.17
CA LYS A 460 17.64 17.62 -18.09
C LYS A 460 18.79 18.61 -18.00
N ILE A 461 20.02 18.18 -18.27
CA ILE A 461 21.20 19.06 -18.21
C ILE A 461 21.29 19.91 -19.48
N THR A 462 20.78 19.41 -20.60
CA THR A 462 20.79 20.11 -21.89
C THR A 462 19.58 21.01 -22.13
N SER A 463 18.56 21.00 -21.26
CA SER A 463 17.29 21.71 -21.50
C SER A 463 17.43 23.22 -21.70
N ASP A 464 18.47 23.84 -21.12
CA ASP A 464 18.73 25.27 -21.26
C ASP A 464 19.48 25.62 -22.56
N ASN A 465 19.85 24.60 -23.35
CA ASN A 465 20.50 24.74 -24.65
C ASN A 465 19.73 23.95 -25.72
N PRO A 466 18.73 24.57 -26.38
CA PRO A 466 17.92 23.92 -27.40
C PRO A 466 18.77 23.37 -28.55
N TYR A 467 19.79 24.12 -28.98
CA TYR A 467 20.68 23.71 -30.06
C TYR A 467 21.37 22.37 -29.77
N LEU A 468 21.87 22.18 -28.54
CA LEU A 468 22.50 20.92 -28.16
C LEU A 468 21.47 19.81 -27.92
N THR A 469 20.30 20.15 -27.38
CA THR A 469 19.19 19.20 -27.20
C THR A 469 18.79 18.57 -28.53
N ASP A 470 18.67 19.38 -29.58
CA ASP A 470 18.29 18.93 -30.93
C ASP A 470 19.34 17.98 -31.54
N ARG A 471 20.61 18.11 -31.15
CA ARG A 471 21.69 17.22 -31.60
C ARG A 471 21.69 15.86 -30.89
N LEU A 472 20.87 15.66 -29.86
CA LEU A 472 20.73 14.37 -29.18
C LEU A 472 19.77 13.41 -29.88
N GLU A 473 19.23 13.78 -31.05
CA GLU A 473 18.37 12.93 -31.86
C GLU A 473 18.93 11.48 -32.04
N PRO A 474 20.23 11.26 -32.36
CA PRO A 474 20.74 9.89 -32.49
C PRO A 474 20.58 9.04 -31.23
N ALA A 475 20.65 9.66 -30.04
CA ALA A 475 20.44 8.95 -28.78
C ALA A 475 18.98 8.51 -28.59
N LEU A 476 18.02 9.30 -29.09
CA LEU A 476 16.60 8.93 -29.14
C LEU A 476 16.34 7.79 -30.12
N HIS A 477 17.03 7.75 -31.26
CA HIS A 477 17.00 6.61 -32.19
C HIS A 477 17.47 5.31 -31.51
N ALA A 478 18.58 5.35 -30.77
CA ALA A 478 19.06 4.17 -30.04
C ALA A 478 18.08 3.70 -28.95
N PHE A 479 17.45 4.65 -28.23
CA PHE A 479 16.41 4.30 -27.26
C PHE A 479 15.21 3.63 -27.93
N LYS A 480 14.77 4.15 -29.08
CA LYS A 480 13.68 3.56 -29.87
C LYS A 480 14.01 2.15 -30.35
N ILE A 481 15.22 1.93 -30.86
CA ILE A 481 15.71 0.59 -31.24
C ILE A 481 15.64 -0.37 -30.05
N LEU A 482 16.13 0.06 -28.88
CA LEU A 482 16.10 -0.76 -27.67
C LEU A 482 14.67 -1.09 -27.24
N LYS A 483 13.77 -0.12 -27.30
CA LYS A 483 12.34 -0.31 -26.98
C LYS A 483 11.70 -1.33 -27.93
N ASN A 484 11.90 -1.20 -29.23
CA ASN A 484 11.40 -2.17 -30.22
C ASN A 484 11.94 -3.58 -29.93
N ARG A 485 13.24 -3.72 -29.64
CA ARG A 485 13.82 -5.02 -29.26
C ARG A 485 13.21 -5.60 -27.98
N MET A 486 12.84 -4.77 -27.02
CA MET A 486 12.13 -5.22 -25.82
C MET A 486 10.69 -5.63 -26.13
N GLU A 487 10.01 -4.94 -27.04
CA GLU A 487 8.68 -5.33 -27.53
C GLU A 487 8.73 -6.69 -28.23
N ASP A 488 9.69 -6.90 -29.12
CA ASP A 488 9.90 -8.16 -29.83
C ASP A 488 10.23 -9.30 -28.86
N ALA A 489 11.17 -9.07 -27.94
CA ALA A 489 11.52 -10.04 -26.91
C ALA A 489 10.33 -10.41 -26.00
N TYR A 490 9.42 -9.47 -25.75
CA TYR A 490 8.19 -9.74 -25.02
C TYR A 490 7.22 -10.60 -25.85
N ARG A 491 7.05 -10.31 -27.15
CA ARG A 491 6.18 -11.10 -28.05
C ARG A 491 6.67 -12.54 -28.16
N GLU A 492 7.96 -12.73 -28.42
CA GLU A 492 8.59 -14.07 -28.46
C GLU A 492 8.36 -14.83 -27.15
N GLN A 493 8.50 -14.15 -26.00
CA GLN A 493 8.25 -14.77 -24.70
C GLN A 493 6.77 -15.18 -24.52
N VAL A 494 5.81 -14.37 -24.98
CA VAL A 494 4.38 -14.71 -24.88
C VAL A 494 4.02 -15.89 -25.80
N GLU A 495 4.51 -15.89 -27.03
CA GLU A 495 4.28 -16.98 -27.99
C GLU A 495 4.75 -18.32 -27.43
N MET A 496 5.88 -18.35 -26.72
CA MET A 496 6.37 -19.54 -26.02
C MET A 496 5.40 -20.08 -24.96
N PHE A 497 4.59 -19.22 -24.31
CA PHE A 497 3.63 -19.64 -23.29
C PHE A 497 2.27 -20.04 -23.87
N GLU A 498 1.93 -19.58 -25.08
CA GLU A 498 0.68 -19.93 -25.76
C GLU A 498 0.78 -21.24 -26.56
N ASP A 499 2.00 -21.76 -26.80
CA ASP A 499 2.22 -23.03 -27.49
C ASP A 499 1.77 -24.22 -26.59
N PRO A 500 0.69 -24.94 -26.95
CA PRO A 500 0.17 -26.05 -26.14
C PRO A 500 1.11 -27.26 -26.08
N TYR A 501 2.21 -27.27 -26.84
CA TYR A 501 3.22 -28.33 -26.84
C TYR A 501 4.44 -28.03 -25.95
N PHE A 502 4.45 -26.89 -25.26
CA PHE A 502 5.54 -26.47 -24.38
C PHE A 502 5.29 -26.90 -22.92
N GLU A 503 5.24 -28.22 -22.66
CA GLU A 503 5.26 -28.81 -21.30
C GLU A 503 6.37 -29.86 -21.13
#